data_AF-A0A517ZYX3-F1
#
_entry.id   AF-A0A517ZYX3-F1
#
_cell.length_a   1.000
_cell.length_b   1.000
_cell.length_c   1.000
_cell.angle_alpha   90.00
_cell.angle_beta   90.00
_cell.angle_gamma   90.00
#
_symmetry.space_group_name_H-M   'P 1'
#
loop_
_entity.id
_entity.type
_entity.pdbx_description
1 polymer ?
#
loop_
_entity_poly.entity_id
_entity_poly.type
_entity_poly.pdbx_seq_one_letter_code
_entity_poly.pdbx_strand_id
1 'polypeptide(L)'
;MKNYELLGIDANNPEEFADRLRELDAERRDAEECPRWTYRRSYILTLLEYPCWEQMGYIEISDLPQRLEDGCKAVIDYFHGDWWREENIRRIERETPELLRIKPWSTVENIIENNAQRMDRSNPDCMFQWYEPLRSGIIFGGLLEKWDDVAHICSALDADVAPEYSAGTIIDEYFHYYLCVAGKLSGQWDAGFEKLLESAKKCRQKRLRDLLAAWDAAVASDQAAFDKAFPAAIKSFIKRKDDPSEHMGAALDETVIWLIAKRAGLSFPELSDKLNAAVMTCKSLGLDTTP
;
A
#
# COMPACT_ATOMS: atom_id res chain seq x y z
N MET A 1 -15.46 17.01 -14.83
CA MET A 1 -15.66 15.56 -15.03
C MET A 1 -14.92 14.87 -13.91
N LYS A 2 -15.55 13.93 -13.23
CA LYS A 2 -14.91 13.17 -12.14
C LYS A 2 -14.03 12.06 -12.73
N ASN A 3 -13.05 11.59 -11.96
CA ASN A 3 -12.05 10.65 -12.46
C ASN A 3 -12.67 9.27 -12.75
N TYR A 4 -13.66 8.82 -11.97
CA TYR A 4 -14.41 7.59 -12.27
C TYR A 4 -15.11 7.66 -13.64
N GLU A 5 -15.65 8.81 -14.04
CA GLU A 5 -16.29 9.01 -15.34
C GLU A 5 -15.28 8.87 -16.49
N LEU A 6 -14.08 9.45 -16.32
CA LEU A 6 -12.99 9.35 -17.29
C LEU A 6 -12.49 7.91 -17.46
N LEU A 7 -12.52 7.12 -16.40
CA LEU A 7 -12.16 5.70 -16.43
C LEU A 7 -13.28 4.81 -16.96
N GLY A 8 -14.52 5.31 -17.04
CA GLY A 8 -15.69 4.53 -17.41
C GLY A 8 -16.13 3.58 -16.31
N ILE A 9 -15.84 3.94 -15.05
CA ILE A 9 -16.28 3.22 -13.86
C ILE A 9 -17.67 3.76 -13.52
N ASP A 10 -18.62 2.84 -13.35
CA ASP A 10 -19.96 3.19 -12.91
C ASP A 10 -19.87 3.64 -11.45
N ALA A 11 -20.23 4.90 -11.18
CA ALA A 11 -20.36 5.35 -9.80
C ALA A 11 -21.65 4.76 -9.26
N ASN A 12 -21.52 3.73 -8.42
CA ASN A 12 -22.61 3.38 -7.53
C ASN A 12 -23.04 4.64 -6.74
N ASN A 13 -24.29 4.66 -6.28
CA ASN A 13 -24.95 5.84 -5.71
C ASN A 13 -24.01 6.61 -4.74
N PRO A 14 -23.74 7.92 -4.95
CA PRO A 14 -22.94 8.75 -4.04
C PRO A 14 -23.31 8.64 -2.56
N GLU A 15 -24.58 8.34 -2.24
CA GLU A 15 -25.05 8.10 -0.88
C GLU A 15 -24.42 6.85 -0.25
N GLU A 16 -24.18 5.78 -1.02
CA GLU A 16 -23.53 4.56 -0.55
C GLU A 16 -22.07 4.83 -0.14
N PHE A 17 -21.36 5.74 -0.83
CA PHE A 17 -20.01 6.13 -0.44
C PHE A 17 -20.00 6.94 0.87
N ALA A 18 -20.98 7.82 1.08
CA ALA A 18 -21.10 8.57 2.32
C ALA A 18 -21.49 7.67 3.51
N ASP A 19 -22.37 6.69 3.29
CA ASP A 19 -22.67 5.66 4.30
C ASP A 19 -21.45 4.81 4.61
N ARG A 20 -20.73 4.36 3.59
CA ARG A 20 -19.50 3.59 3.76
C ARG A 20 -18.44 4.39 4.53
N LEU A 21 -18.25 5.68 4.25
CA LEU A 21 -17.35 6.54 5.00
C LEU A 21 -17.72 6.61 6.49
N ARG A 22 -19.02 6.71 6.82
CA ARG A 22 -19.49 6.70 8.21
C ARG A 22 -19.23 5.36 8.89
N GLU A 23 -19.45 4.25 8.20
CA GLU A 23 -19.13 2.92 8.69
C GLU A 23 -17.64 2.77 8.96
N LEU A 24 -16.78 3.20 8.03
CA LEU A 24 -15.33 3.15 8.18
C LEU A 24 -14.83 4.00 9.36
N ASP A 25 -15.38 5.20 9.57
CA ASP A 25 -15.03 6.05 10.71
C ASP A 25 -15.45 5.43 12.06
N ALA A 26 -16.50 4.61 12.07
CA ALA A 26 -16.91 3.83 13.24
C ALA A 26 -15.99 2.61 13.44
N GLU A 27 -15.71 1.85 12.37
CA GLU A 27 -14.80 0.69 12.38
C GLU A 27 -13.37 1.08 12.78
N ARG A 28 -12.88 2.23 12.32
CA ARG A 28 -11.55 2.77 12.60
C ARG A 28 -11.27 2.87 14.10
N ARG A 29 -12.16 3.55 14.83
CA ARG A 29 -12.00 3.76 16.29
C ARG A 29 -11.87 2.46 17.05
N ASP A 30 -12.53 1.41 16.53
CA ASP A 30 -12.52 0.08 17.12
C ASP A 30 -11.31 -0.77 16.69
N ALA A 31 -10.72 -0.49 15.52
CA ALA A 31 -9.66 -1.29 14.91
C ALA A 31 -8.24 -0.80 15.21
N GLU A 32 -8.06 0.51 15.43
CA GLU A 32 -6.73 1.14 15.63
C GLU A 32 -5.95 0.50 16.78
N GLU A 33 -6.61 0.23 17.90
CA GLU A 33 -5.94 -0.29 19.10
C GLU A 33 -6.01 -1.82 19.23
N CYS A 34 -6.70 -2.51 18.30
CA CYS A 34 -6.88 -3.95 18.38
C CYS A 34 -5.55 -4.67 18.08
N PRO A 35 -4.99 -5.49 18.99
CA PRO A 35 -3.72 -6.16 18.76
C PRO A 35 -3.92 -7.44 17.94
N ARG A 36 -4.73 -7.40 16.88
CA ARG A 36 -4.98 -8.55 16.01
C ARG A 36 -4.55 -8.18 14.60
N TRP A 37 -3.73 -9.02 13.99
CA TRP A 37 -3.15 -8.74 12.68
C TRP A 37 -4.22 -8.43 11.62
N THR A 38 -5.37 -9.12 11.64
CA THR A 38 -6.48 -8.89 10.70
C THR A 38 -7.07 -7.49 10.82
N TYR A 39 -7.25 -7.01 12.06
CA TYR A 39 -7.83 -5.69 12.33
C TYR A 39 -6.86 -4.59 11.94
N ARG A 40 -5.58 -4.75 12.25
CA ARG A 40 -4.54 -3.78 11.88
C ARG A 40 -4.35 -3.67 10.38
N ARG A 41 -4.28 -4.81 9.67
CA ARG A 41 -4.24 -4.85 8.21
C ARG A 41 -5.49 -4.22 7.61
N SER A 42 -6.68 -4.57 8.11
CA SER A 42 -7.94 -3.97 7.64
C SER A 42 -7.94 -2.46 7.85
N TYR A 43 -7.45 -1.99 8.99
CA TYR A 43 -7.40 -0.57 9.31
C TYR A 43 -6.51 0.22 8.33
N ILE A 44 -5.33 -0.31 8.01
CA ILE A 44 -4.43 0.27 7.00
C ILE A 44 -5.10 0.39 5.63
N LEU A 45 -5.84 -0.66 5.22
CA LEU A 45 -6.57 -0.64 3.95
C LEU A 45 -7.73 0.36 3.95
N THR A 46 -8.49 0.40 5.04
CA THR A 46 -9.54 1.41 5.25
C THR A 46 -8.98 2.82 5.13
N LEU A 47 -7.79 3.10 5.69
CA LEU A 47 -7.15 4.41 5.56
C LEU A 47 -6.70 4.72 4.12
N LEU A 48 -6.44 3.69 3.29
CA LEU A 48 -6.13 3.85 1.86
C LEU A 48 -7.38 4.16 1.02
N GLU A 49 -8.58 3.79 1.49
CA GLU A 49 -9.83 4.11 0.78
C GLU A 49 -10.03 5.63 0.65
N TYR A 50 -9.68 6.43 1.68
CA TYR A 50 -9.85 7.89 1.68
C TYR A 50 -9.15 8.61 0.50
N PRO A 51 -7.82 8.49 0.29
CA PRO A 51 -7.17 9.11 -0.86
C PRO A 51 -7.65 8.52 -2.19
N CYS A 52 -8.05 7.25 -2.23
CA CYS A 52 -8.62 6.67 -3.45
C CYS A 52 -9.96 7.30 -3.80
N TRP A 53 -10.84 7.53 -2.82
CA TRP A 53 -12.12 8.19 -3.06
C TRP A 53 -11.98 9.65 -3.48
N GLU A 54 -11.10 10.38 -2.82
CA GLU A 54 -10.73 11.75 -3.20
C GLU A 54 -10.22 11.79 -4.64
N GLN A 55 -9.24 10.92 -4.96
CA GLN A 55 -8.66 10.79 -6.30
C GLN A 55 -9.73 10.52 -7.34
N MET A 56 -10.65 9.61 -7.06
CA MET A 56 -11.70 9.24 -8.00
C MET A 56 -12.78 10.32 -8.12
N GLY A 57 -12.82 11.24 -7.15
CA GLY A 57 -13.75 12.34 -7.08
C GLY A 57 -15.13 11.93 -6.56
N TYR A 58 -15.23 10.81 -5.83
CA TYR A 58 -16.46 10.33 -5.22
C TYR A 58 -16.91 11.24 -4.07
N ILE A 59 -15.96 11.64 -3.22
CA ILE A 59 -16.19 12.49 -2.05
C ILE A 59 -14.98 13.39 -1.82
N GLU A 60 -15.20 14.53 -1.18
CA GLU A 60 -14.16 15.44 -0.70
C GLU A 60 -13.90 15.16 0.78
N ILE A 61 -12.65 14.90 1.13
CA ILE A 61 -12.16 14.49 2.45
C ILE A 61 -11.40 15.67 3.08
N SER A 62 -12.09 16.42 3.92
CA SER A 62 -11.57 17.66 4.51
C SER A 62 -10.30 17.49 5.35
N ASP A 63 -10.05 16.31 5.90
CA ASP A 63 -8.90 16.00 6.76
C ASP A 63 -7.93 14.99 6.13
N LEU A 64 -7.88 14.91 4.80
CA LEU A 64 -7.06 13.93 4.08
C LEU A 64 -5.59 13.88 4.53
N PRO A 65 -4.87 15.00 4.74
CA PRO A 65 -3.51 14.94 5.28
C PRO A 65 -3.40 14.20 6.61
N GLN A 66 -4.36 14.38 7.51
CA GLN A 66 -4.40 13.68 8.79
C GLN A 66 -4.69 12.18 8.60
N ARG A 67 -5.56 11.81 7.64
CA ARG A 67 -5.84 10.40 7.33
C ARG A 67 -4.62 9.68 6.77
N LEU A 68 -3.86 10.35 5.90
CA LEU A 68 -2.57 9.84 5.41
C LEU A 68 -1.55 9.69 6.54
N GLU A 69 -1.51 10.65 7.47
CA GLU A 69 -0.62 10.62 8.63
C GLU A 69 -0.94 9.43 9.56
N ASP A 70 -2.22 9.25 9.87
CA ASP A 70 -2.71 8.10 10.65
C ASP A 70 -2.37 6.78 9.94
N GLY A 71 -2.51 6.75 8.61
CA GLY A 71 -2.15 5.59 7.79
C GLY A 71 -0.66 5.26 7.85
N CYS A 72 0.19 6.27 7.74
CA CYS A 72 1.64 6.11 7.84
C CYS A 72 2.03 5.54 9.22
N LYS A 73 1.49 6.09 10.31
CA LYS A 73 1.72 5.60 11.68
C LYS A 73 1.23 4.17 11.86
N ALA A 74 0.05 3.84 11.36
CA ALA A 74 -0.51 2.49 11.44
C ALA A 74 0.38 1.47 10.73
N VAL A 75 0.97 1.83 9.59
CA VAL A 75 1.91 0.95 8.86
C VAL A 75 3.24 0.82 9.61
N ILE A 76 3.79 1.90 10.16
CA ILE A 76 5.00 1.82 11.01
C ILE A 76 4.75 0.87 12.18
N ASP A 77 3.65 1.04 12.90
CA ASP A 77 3.29 0.17 14.03
C ASP A 77 3.01 -1.27 13.58
N TYR A 78 2.45 -1.48 12.38
CA TYR A 78 2.28 -2.82 11.82
C TYR A 78 3.62 -3.56 11.68
N PHE A 79 4.63 -2.92 11.09
CA PHE A 79 5.92 -3.53 10.79
C PHE A 79 6.89 -3.56 11.97
N HIS A 80 6.95 -2.48 12.75
CA HIS A 80 7.97 -2.26 13.78
C HIS A 80 7.40 -2.24 15.20
N GLY A 81 6.08 -2.25 15.33
CA GLY A 81 5.41 -2.31 16.62
C GLY A 81 5.53 -3.68 17.28
N ASP A 82 5.23 -3.69 18.57
CA ASP A 82 5.30 -4.86 19.43
C ASP A 82 3.91 -5.39 19.82
N TRP A 83 2.85 -4.85 19.20
CA TRP A 83 1.44 -5.18 19.43
C TRP A 83 1.12 -6.69 19.34
N TRP A 84 1.90 -7.44 18.57
CA TRP A 84 1.71 -8.87 18.35
C TRP A 84 2.40 -9.74 19.40
N ARG A 85 3.30 -9.17 20.21
CA ARG A 85 4.07 -9.91 21.22
C ARG A 85 3.17 -10.32 22.38
N GLU A 86 3.43 -11.51 22.93
CA GLU A 86 2.68 -12.04 24.06
C GLU A 86 2.60 -11.06 25.23
N GLU A 87 3.72 -10.44 25.60
CA GLU A 87 3.78 -9.48 26.71
C GLU A 87 2.77 -8.35 26.55
N ASN A 88 2.66 -7.77 25.35
CA ASN A 88 1.74 -6.67 25.08
C ASN A 88 0.29 -7.14 25.02
N ILE A 89 0.02 -8.30 24.44
CA ILE A 89 -1.33 -8.87 24.42
C ILE A 89 -1.80 -9.14 25.86
N ARG A 90 -0.93 -9.70 26.72
CA ARG A 90 -1.21 -9.93 28.14
C ARG A 90 -1.37 -8.63 28.93
N ARG A 91 -0.67 -7.55 28.54
CA ARG A 91 -0.89 -6.21 29.11
C ARG A 91 -2.29 -5.72 28.77
N ILE A 92 -2.68 -5.76 27.50
CA ILE A 92 -4.01 -5.34 27.04
C ILE A 92 -5.11 -6.18 27.71
N GLU A 93 -4.91 -7.49 27.88
CA GLU A 93 -5.83 -8.38 28.62
C GLU A 93 -6.12 -7.88 30.04
N ARG A 94 -5.10 -7.35 30.73
CA ARG A 94 -5.23 -6.87 32.11
C ARG A 94 -5.80 -5.46 32.21
N GLU A 95 -5.38 -4.58 31.30
CA GLU A 95 -5.60 -3.14 31.42
C GLU A 95 -6.85 -2.66 30.65
N THR A 96 -7.07 -3.22 29.46
CA THR A 96 -8.10 -2.78 28.49
C THR A 96 -8.61 -3.97 27.66
N PRO A 97 -9.20 -5.01 28.29
CA PRO A 97 -9.55 -6.28 27.64
C PRO A 97 -10.53 -6.13 26.47
N GLU A 98 -11.35 -5.08 26.45
CA GLU A 98 -12.27 -4.75 25.36
C GLU A 98 -11.58 -4.56 24.00
N LEU A 99 -10.31 -4.13 24.00
CA LEU A 99 -9.52 -3.94 22.78
C LEU A 99 -9.16 -5.27 22.11
N LEU A 100 -9.15 -6.38 22.86
CA LEU A 100 -8.85 -7.71 22.30
C LEU A 100 -9.94 -8.22 21.38
N ARG A 101 -11.17 -7.69 21.48
CA ARG A 101 -12.33 -8.10 20.65
C ARG A 101 -12.48 -9.63 20.59
N ILE A 102 -12.37 -10.28 21.76
CA ILE A 102 -12.43 -11.74 21.87
C ILE A 102 -13.84 -12.20 21.48
N LYS A 103 -13.93 -12.97 20.40
CA LYS A 103 -15.19 -13.61 19.99
C LYS A 103 -15.51 -14.77 20.94
N PRO A 104 -16.77 -15.19 21.11
CA PRO A 104 -17.15 -16.28 22.03
C PRO A 104 -16.42 -17.62 21.81
N TRP A 105 -15.83 -17.82 20.64
CA TRP A 105 -15.09 -19.03 20.24
C TRP A 105 -13.57 -18.82 20.16
N SER A 106 -13.04 -17.72 20.69
CA SER A 106 -11.61 -17.39 20.65
C SER A 106 -11.10 -17.18 22.08
N THR A 107 -9.81 -17.40 22.31
CA THR A 107 -9.14 -17.04 23.57
C THR A 107 -8.00 -16.05 23.34
N VAL A 108 -7.40 -15.55 24.42
CA VAL A 108 -6.19 -14.72 24.35
C VAL A 108 -5.02 -15.52 23.81
N GLU A 109 -4.91 -16.80 24.18
CA GLU A 109 -3.91 -17.73 23.67
C GLU A 109 -4.03 -17.87 22.15
N ASN A 110 -5.25 -17.99 21.62
CA ASN A 110 -5.43 -18.01 20.16
C ASN A 110 -5.00 -16.70 19.50
N ILE A 111 -5.16 -15.54 20.15
CA ILE A 111 -4.68 -14.26 19.59
C ILE A 111 -3.15 -14.26 19.56
N ILE A 112 -2.49 -14.66 20.65
CA ILE A 112 -1.03 -14.76 20.74
C ILE A 112 -0.48 -15.69 19.65
N GLU A 113 -1.01 -16.92 19.56
CA GLU A 113 -0.59 -17.91 18.56
C GLU A 113 -0.78 -17.41 17.13
N ASN A 114 -1.97 -16.89 16.82
CA ASN A 114 -2.27 -16.38 15.48
C ASN A 114 -1.37 -15.19 15.10
N ASN A 115 -1.08 -14.30 16.04
CA ASN A 115 -0.21 -13.16 15.79
C ASN A 115 1.24 -13.58 15.62
N ALA A 116 1.76 -14.48 16.45
CA ALA A 116 3.11 -15.02 16.32
C ALA A 116 3.29 -15.72 14.96
N GLN A 117 2.33 -16.55 14.53
CA GLN A 117 2.33 -17.16 13.19
C GLN A 117 2.31 -16.16 12.04
N ARG A 118 2.00 -14.88 12.29
CA ARG A 118 1.88 -13.84 11.26
C ARG A 118 2.98 -12.81 11.29
N MET A 119 3.62 -12.61 12.45
CA MET A 119 4.57 -11.51 12.65
C MET A 119 5.95 -12.00 13.12
N ASP A 120 6.05 -13.18 13.72
CA ASP A 120 7.33 -13.73 14.15
C ASP A 120 8.07 -14.34 12.97
N ARG A 121 8.96 -13.57 12.36
CA ARG A 121 9.78 -14.01 11.22
C ARG A 121 10.76 -15.15 11.58
N SER A 122 11.00 -15.42 12.86
CA SER A 122 11.81 -16.57 13.28
C SER A 122 11.05 -17.89 13.23
N ASN A 123 9.72 -17.84 13.14
CA ASN A 123 8.86 -19.00 12.94
C ASN A 123 8.97 -19.48 11.48
N PRO A 124 9.37 -20.75 11.22
CA PRO A 124 9.44 -21.28 9.85
C PRO A 124 8.08 -21.33 9.14
N ASP A 125 6.98 -21.35 9.88
CA ASP A 125 5.61 -21.34 9.36
C ASP A 125 5.02 -19.92 9.31
N CYS A 126 5.84 -18.88 9.45
CA CYS A 126 5.39 -17.50 9.44
C CYS A 126 4.70 -17.15 8.11
N MET A 127 3.42 -16.77 8.19
CA MET A 127 2.63 -16.30 7.05
C MET A 127 2.54 -14.78 7.06
N PHE A 128 3.71 -14.14 6.98
CA PHE A 128 3.82 -12.69 7.08
C PHE A 128 3.10 -11.98 5.93
N GLN A 129 2.13 -11.13 6.26
CA GLN A 129 1.32 -10.39 5.29
C GLN A 129 1.79 -8.94 5.17
N TRP A 130 2.82 -8.72 4.37
CA TRP A 130 3.54 -7.47 4.24
C TRP A 130 3.17 -6.65 3.01
N TYR A 131 2.73 -7.26 1.91
CA TYR A 131 2.60 -6.64 0.59
C TYR A 131 1.64 -5.45 0.57
N GLU A 132 0.40 -5.65 1.04
CA GLU A 132 -0.59 -4.58 1.07
C GLU A 132 -0.21 -3.47 2.07
N PRO A 133 0.17 -3.78 3.34
CA PRO A 133 0.65 -2.77 4.26
C PRO A 133 1.87 -1.99 3.74
N LEU A 134 2.83 -2.66 3.10
CA LEU A 134 4.00 -2.02 2.49
C LEU A 134 3.58 -1.03 1.41
N ARG A 135 2.75 -1.47 0.45
CA ARG A 135 2.26 -0.63 -0.64
C ARG A 135 1.51 0.59 -0.11
N SER A 136 0.61 0.39 0.86
CA SER A 136 -0.12 1.49 1.51
C SER A 136 0.84 2.46 2.22
N GLY A 137 1.83 1.94 2.96
CA GLY A 137 2.82 2.76 3.66
C GLY A 137 3.65 3.65 2.73
N ILE A 138 4.06 3.11 1.58
CA ILE A 138 4.78 3.88 0.55
C ILE A 138 3.87 4.98 -0.02
N ILE A 139 2.59 4.69 -0.25
CA ILE A 139 1.63 5.68 -0.75
C ILE A 139 1.38 6.77 0.29
N PHE A 140 1.09 6.42 1.54
CA PHE A 140 0.85 7.37 2.63
C PHE A 140 2.06 8.29 2.85
N GLY A 141 3.22 7.69 3.09
CA GLY A 141 4.44 8.45 3.36
C GLY A 141 4.93 9.21 2.12
N GLY A 142 4.79 8.65 0.92
CA GLY A 142 5.19 9.31 -0.32
C GLY A 142 4.31 10.51 -0.68
N LEU A 143 2.99 10.42 -0.48
CA LEU A 143 2.08 11.56 -0.69
C LEU A 143 2.30 12.69 0.32
N LEU A 144 2.76 12.36 1.53
CA LEU A 144 3.16 13.30 2.59
C LEU A 144 4.63 13.73 2.51
N GLU A 145 5.39 13.21 1.54
CA GLU A 145 6.85 13.41 1.40
C GLU A 145 7.68 13.03 2.64
N LYS A 146 7.16 12.13 3.48
CA LYS A 146 7.81 11.59 4.68
C LYS A 146 8.72 10.43 4.35
N TRP A 147 9.76 10.71 3.57
CA TRP A 147 10.63 9.67 3.01
C TRP A 147 11.47 8.92 4.05
N ASP A 148 11.74 9.51 5.21
CA ASP A 148 12.39 8.82 6.33
C ASP A 148 11.47 7.76 6.94
N ASP A 149 10.18 8.09 7.11
CA ASP A 149 9.17 7.13 7.56
C ASP A 149 8.97 6.00 6.53
N VAL A 150 8.95 6.33 5.24
CA VAL A 150 8.91 5.31 4.16
C VAL A 150 10.13 4.40 4.21
N ALA A 151 11.33 4.96 4.36
CA ALA A 151 12.56 4.18 4.49
C ALA A 151 12.52 3.27 5.72
N HIS A 152 12.00 3.77 6.85
CA HIS A 152 11.80 2.98 8.06
C HIS A 152 10.83 1.82 7.83
N ILE A 153 9.64 2.07 7.25
CA ILE A 153 8.67 1.01 6.88
C ILE A 153 9.35 -0.07 6.02
N CYS A 154 10.04 0.35 4.95
CA CYS A 154 10.70 -0.56 4.03
C CYS A 154 11.84 -1.38 4.68
N SER A 155 12.48 -0.87 5.74
CA SER A 155 13.56 -1.57 6.45
C SER A 155 13.12 -2.81 7.24
N ALA A 156 11.81 -3.05 7.37
CA ALA A 156 11.29 -4.28 7.97
C ALA A 156 11.48 -5.53 7.08
N LEU A 157 11.76 -5.31 5.78
CA LEU A 157 11.85 -6.36 4.77
C LEU A 157 13.28 -6.48 4.25
N ASP A 158 13.74 -7.73 4.16
CA ASP A 158 14.99 -8.11 3.51
C ASP A 158 14.69 -9.05 2.33
N ALA A 159 15.73 -9.40 1.58
CA ALA A 159 15.59 -10.24 0.39
C ALA A 159 15.19 -11.70 0.67
N ASP A 160 15.25 -12.14 1.94
CA ASP A 160 14.93 -13.51 2.34
C ASP A 160 13.46 -13.66 2.77
N VAL A 161 12.69 -12.56 2.80
CA VAL A 161 11.24 -12.60 3.03
C VAL A 161 10.54 -13.40 1.92
N ALA A 162 9.78 -14.42 2.32
CA ALA A 162 9.02 -15.23 1.39
C ALA A 162 7.87 -14.44 0.72
N PRO A 163 7.56 -14.74 -0.56
CA PRO A 163 6.32 -14.29 -1.20
C PRO A 163 5.07 -14.70 -0.41
N GLU A 164 4.04 -13.85 -0.42
CA GLU A 164 2.76 -14.20 0.19
C GLU A 164 1.97 -15.21 -0.62
N TYR A 165 1.20 -16.05 0.06
CA TYR A 165 0.18 -16.84 -0.60
C TYR A 165 -1.05 -15.97 -0.92
N SER A 166 -1.28 -15.70 -2.21
CA SER A 166 -2.47 -14.98 -2.69
C SER A 166 -3.39 -15.83 -3.55
N ALA A 167 -3.43 -17.15 -3.34
CA ALA A 167 -4.32 -18.07 -4.07
C ALA A 167 -4.26 -17.91 -5.62
N GLY A 168 -3.08 -17.54 -6.15
CA GLY A 168 -2.85 -17.34 -7.58
C GLY A 168 -3.33 -16.00 -8.15
N THR A 169 -3.86 -15.08 -7.34
CA THR A 169 -4.25 -13.73 -7.81
C THR A 169 -3.04 -12.85 -8.10
N ILE A 170 -1.96 -13.03 -7.33
CA ILE A 170 -0.67 -12.38 -7.48
C ILE A 170 0.40 -13.46 -7.69
N ILE A 171 1.29 -13.24 -8.66
CA ILE A 171 2.41 -14.14 -8.95
C ILE A 171 3.64 -13.71 -8.14
N ASP A 172 4.54 -14.67 -7.86
CA ASP A 172 5.74 -14.45 -7.03
C ASP A 172 6.61 -13.28 -7.52
N GLU A 173 6.73 -13.09 -8.84
CA GLU A 173 7.52 -12.01 -9.41
C GLU A 173 7.02 -10.60 -9.04
N TYR A 174 5.73 -10.44 -8.73
CA TYR A 174 5.20 -9.17 -8.19
C TYR A 174 5.69 -8.92 -6.77
N PHE A 175 5.74 -9.96 -5.93
CA PHE A 175 6.31 -9.85 -4.59
C PHE A 175 7.81 -9.54 -4.66
N HIS A 176 8.55 -10.22 -5.54
CA HIS A 176 9.96 -9.93 -5.78
C HIS A 176 10.19 -8.46 -6.21
N TYR A 177 9.33 -7.92 -7.09
CA TYR A 177 9.37 -6.51 -7.47
C TYR A 177 9.19 -5.59 -6.25
N TYR A 178 8.19 -5.83 -5.39
CA TYR A 178 7.98 -4.98 -4.22
C TYR A 178 9.05 -5.13 -3.13
N LEU A 179 9.65 -6.31 -2.97
CA LEU A 179 10.84 -6.46 -2.13
C LEU A 179 11.99 -5.60 -2.68
N CYS A 180 12.17 -5.55 -4.00
CA CYS A 180 13.16 -4.65 -4.60
C CYS A 180 12.84 -3.18 -4.35
N VAL A 181 11.57 -2.77 -4.43
CA VAL A 181 11.14 -1.41 -4.07
C VAL A 181 11.51 -1.12 -2.61
N ALA A 182 11.19 -2.02 -1.69
CA ALA A 182 11.54 -1.89 -0.26
C ALA A 182 13.06 -1.76 -0.05
N GLY A 183 13.86 -2.68 -0.63
CA GLY A 183 15.31 -2.66 -0.49
C GLY A 183 15.97 -1.39 -1.05
N LYS A 184 15.43 -0.81 -2.14
CA LYS A 184 15.90 0.50 -2.63
C LYS A 184 15.52 1.64 -1.70
N LEU A 185 14.28 1.68 -1.23
CA LEU A 185 13.78 2.78 -0.41
C LEU A 185 14.35 2.79 1.01
N SER A 186 14.69 1.62 1.57
CA SER A 186 15.35 1.49 2.87
C SER A 186 16.87 1.74 2.81
N GLY A 187 17.46 1.73 1.62
CA GLY A 187 18.92 1.81 1.44
C GLY A 187 19.67 0.51 1.76
N GLN A 188 18.96 -0.60 2.00
CA GLN A 188 19.54 -1.90 2.37
C GLN A 188 19.74 -2.82 1.15
N TRP A 189 20.17 -2.27 0.02
CA TRP A 189 20.30 -3.04 -1.22
C TRP A 189 21.53 -3.95 -1.22
N ASP A 190 21.34 -5.24 -1.50
CA ASP A 190 22.37 -6.25 -1.52
C ASP A 190 22.21 -7.25 -2.69
N ALA A 191 23.04 -8.30 -2.71
CA ALA A 191 23.01 -9.33 -3.75
C ALA A 191 21.75 -10.21 -3.74
N GLY A 192 21.01 -10.27 -2.62
CA GLY A 192 19.73 -10.95 -2.53
C GLY A 192 18.67 -10.21 -3.36
N PHE A 193 18.58 -8.88 -3.19
CA PHE A 193 17.66 -8.05 -3.97
C PHE A 193 17.97 -8.07 -5.48
N GLU A 194 19.24 -8.12 -5.88
CA GLU A 194 19.61 -8.27 -7.30
C GLU A 194 19.05 -9.58 -7.90
N LYS A 195 19.09 -10.68 -7.14
CA LYS A 195 18.50 -11.96 -7.60
C LYS A 195 16.98 -11.87 -7.73
N LEU A 196 16.31 -11.20 -6.79
CA LEU A 196 14.87 -10.96 -6.85
C LEU A 196 14.51 -10.10 -8.06
N LEU A 197 15.28 -9.05 -8.35
CA LEU A 197 15.07 -8.20 -9.52
C LEU A 197 15.22 -8.98 -10.82
N GLU A 198 16.26 -9.82 -10.94
CA GLU A 198 16.47 -10.70 -12.09
C GLU A 198 15.34 -11.74 -12.23
N SER A 199 14.78 -12.21 -11.12
CA SER A 199 13.57 -13.05 -11.14
C SER A 199 12.37 -12.28 -11.68
N ALA A 200 12.11 -11.08 -11.14
CA ALA A 200 10.99 -10.24 -11.58
C ALA A 200 11.08 -9.90 -13.08
N LYS A 201 12.28 -9.59 -13.59
CA LYS A 201 12.54 -9.28 -15.00
C LYS A 201 12.30 -10.45 -15.96
N LYS A 202 12.34 -11.70 -15.48
CA LYS A 202 12.00 -12.89 -16.28
C LYS A 202 10.50 -13.10 -16.46
N CYS A 203 9.66 -12.35 -15.72
CA CYS A 203 8.22 -12.46 -15.83
C CYS A 203 7.74 -12.16 -17.26
N ARG A 204 6.90 -13.04 -17.81
CA ARG A 204 6.33 -12.87 -19.16
C ARG A 204 5.09 -11.97 -19.18
N GLN A 205 4.48 -11.72 -18.02
CA GLN A 205 3.27 -10.90 -17.95
C GLN A 205 3.59 -9.47 -18.38
N LYS A 206 2.89 -9.00 -19.42
CA LYS A 206 3.12 -7.66 -19.97
C LYS A 206 2.98 -6.57 -18.91
N ARG A 207 1.97 -6.69 -18.04
CA ARG A 207 1.67 -5.74 -16.97
C ARG A 207 2.89 -5.49 -16.06
N LEU A 208 3.50 -6.54 -15.53
CA LEU A 208 4.69 -6.42 -14.68
C LEU A 208 5.90 -5.88 -15.46
N ARG A 209 6.06 -6.28 -16.73
CA ARG A 209 7.16 -5.75 -17.56
C ARG A 209 7.04 -4.24 -17.81
N ASP A 210 5.84 -3.73 -18.05
CA ASP A 210 5.65 -2.28 -18.22
C ASP A 210 5.89 -1.53 -16.90
N LEU A 211 5.45 -2.12 -15.77
CA LEU A 211 5.67 -1.59 -14.43
C LEU A 211 7.19 -1.52 -14.11
N LEU A 212 7.92 -2.60 -14.35
CA LEU A 212 9.37 -2.67 -14.18
C LEU A 212 10.11 -1.68 -15.08
N ALA A 213 9.66 -1.44 -16.30
CA ALA A 213 10.27 -0.46 -17.18
C ALA A 213 10.12 0.99 -16.64
N ALA A 214 8.96 1.31 -16.05
CA ALA A 214 8.73 2.61 -15.44
C ALA A 214 9.53 2.76 -14.12
N TRP A 215 9.60 1.68 -13.33
CA TRP A 215 10.45 1.60 -12.14
C TRP A 215 11.93 1.80 -12.45
N ASP A 216 12.49 1.05 -13.41
CA ASP A 216 13.89 1.15 -13.81
C ASP A 216 14.22 2.59 -14.26
N ALA A 217 13.32 3.24 -15.01
CA ALA A 217 13.49 4.63 -15.43
C ALA A 217 13.46 5.62 -14.25
N ALA A 218 12.54 5.42 -13.29
CA ALA A 218 12.43 6.24 -12.09
C ALA A 218 13.70 6.13 -11.21
N VAL A 219 14.17 4.91 -10.96
CA VAL A 219 15.40 4.65 -10.17
C VAL A 219 16.64 5.22 -10.87
N ALA A 220 16.70 5.13 -12.19
CA ALA A 220 17.80 5.69 -12.98
C ALA A 220 17.76 7.23 -13.10
N SER A 221 16.69 7.88 -12.60
CA SER A 221 16.44 9.31 -12.79
C SER A 221 16.42 9.74 -14.27
N ASP A 222 15.93 8.86 -15.15
CA ASP A 222 15.88 9.08 -16.60
C ASP A 222 14.48 9.56 -17.02
N GLN A 223 14.31 10.88 -17.15
CA GLN A 223 13.04 11.48 -17.55
C GLN A 223 12.53 10.96 -18.91
N ALA A 224 13.40 10.81 -19.91
CA ALA A 224 12.97 10.41 -21.25
C ALA A 224 12.49 8.96 -21.30
N ALA A 225 13.17 8.07 -20.56
CA ALA A 225 12.72 6.70 -20.38
C ALA A 225 11.40 6.66 -19.59
N PHE A 226 11.27 7.49 -18.56
CA PHE A 226 10.08 7.55 -17.71
C PHE A 226 8.85 8.04 -18.47
N ASP A 227 8.97 9.12 -19.25
CA ASP A 227 7.92 9.67 -20.11
C ASP A 227 7.38 8.65 -21.11
N LYS A 228 8.20 7.67 -21.50
CA LYS A 228 7.78 6.57 -22.38
C LYS A 228 7.15 5.42 -21.61
N ALA A 229 7.78 5.01 -20.50
CA ALA A 229 7.42 3.79 -19.79
C ALA A 229 6.19 3.96 -18.88
N PHE A 230 6.09 5.09 -18.17
CA PHE A 230 5.02 5.33 -17.21
C PHE A 230 3.62 5.37 -17.84
N PRO A 231 3.38 6.08 -18.97
CA PRO A 231 2.08 5.99 -19.64
C PRO A 231 1.75 4.59 -20.15
N ALA A 232 2.76 3.78 -20.50
CA ALA A 232 2.55 2.40 -20.94
C ALA A 232 2.11 1.49 -19.78
N ALA A 233 2.67 1.69 -18.58
CA ALA A 233 2.24 1.00 -17.37
C ALA A 233 0.76 1.29 -17.04
N ILE A 234 0.38 2.57 -16.99
CA ILE A 234 -1.02 2.99 -16.75
C ILE A 234 -1.97 2.41 -17.80
N LYS A 235 -1.59 2.45 -19.09
CA LYS A 235 -2.40 1.84 -20.17
C LYS A 235 -2.59 0.34 -19.99
N SER A 236 -1.60 -0.36 -19.46
CA SER A 236 -1.71 -1.80 -19.19
C SER A 236 -2.58 -2.09 -17.97
N PHE A 237 -2.54 -1.24 -16.94
CA PHE A 237 -3.47 -1.27 -15.81
C PHE A 237 -4.92 -1.10 -16.29
N ILE A 238 -5.25 0.02 -16.95
CA ILE A 238 -6.63 0.35 -17.40
C ILE A 238 -7.25 -0.73 -18.29
N LYS A 239 -6.45 -1.50 -19.02
CA LYS A 239 -6.94 -2.58 -19.89
C LYS A 239 -7.37 -3.84 -19.15
N ARG A 240 -6.95 -4.04 -17.89
CA ARG A 240 -7.29 -5.22 -17.09
C ARG A 240 -8.45 -4.89 -16.16
N LYS A 241 -9.46 -5.75 -16.15
CA LYS A 241 -10.63 -5.60 -15.26
C LYS A 241 -10.36 -6.10 -13.83
N ASP A 242 -9.50 -7.12 -13.70
CA ASP A 242 -9.17 -7.78 -12.44
C ASP A 242 -7.68 -7.58 -12.10
N ASP A 243 -7.20 -6.33 -12.14
CA ASP A 243 -5.80 -6.05 -11.83
C ASP A 243 -5.59 -6.03 -10.30
N PRO A 244 -4.63 -6.80 -9.74
CA PRO A 244 -4.39 -6.82 -8.29
C PRO A 244 -3.83 -5.50 -7.72
N SER A 245 -3.48 -4.56 -8.60
CA SER A 245 -3.11 -3.18 -8.23
C SER A 245 -4.28 -2.20 -8.21
N GLU A 246 -5.47 -2.64 -8.64
CA GLU A 246 -6.68 -1.82 -8.63
C GLU A 246 -7.25 -1.71 -7.22
N HIS A 247 -7.56 -0.49 -6.82
CA HIS A 247 -8.35 -0.24 -5.63
C HIS A 247 -9.24 0.99 -5.84
N MET A 248 -10.55 0.78 -5.83
CA MET A 248 -11.56 1.81 -6.10
C MET A 248 -11.38 2.52 -7.46
N GLY A 249 -10.70 1.92 -8.42
CA GLY A 249 -10.35 2.47 -9.73
C GLY A 249 -8.96 3.10 -9.82
N ALA A 250 -8.27 3.29 -8.69
CA ALA A 250 -6.93 3.85 -8.65
C ALA A 250 -5.86 2.80 -8.97
N ALA A 251 -4.81 3.22 -9.68
CA ALA A 251 -3.64 2.42 -10.04
C ALA A 251 -2.58 2.55 -8.92
N LEU A 252 -2.65 1.67 -7.92
CA LEU A 252 -1.80 1.79 -6.73
C LEU A 252 -0.31 1.59 -7.04
N ASP A 253 0.04 0.63 -7.90
CA ASP A 253 1.43 0.34 -8.25
C ASP A 253 2.06 1.49 -9.06
N GLU A 254 1.30 2.08 -9.99
CA GLU A 254 1.69 3.27 -10.74
C GLU A 254 1.83 4.48 -9.82
N THR A 255 0.95 4.62 -8.83
CA THR A 255 1.07 5.66 -7.80
C THR A 255 2.40 5.52 -7.06
N VAL A 256 2.75 4.32 -6.61
CA VAL A 256 4.05 4.05 -5.97
C VAL A 256 5.22 4.48 -6.87
N ILE A 257 5.21 4.06 -8.14
CA ILE A 257 6.28 4.44 -9.09
C ILE A 257 6.36 5.95 -9.26
N TRP A 258 5.23 6.64 -9.41
CA TRP A 258 5.21 8.09 -9.53
C TRP A 258 5.84 8.75 -8.30
N LEU A 259 5.45 8.36 -7.09
CA LEU A 259 6.00 8.94 -5.86
C LEU A 259 7.52 8.77 -5.80
N ILE A 260 8.04 7.64 -6.26
CA ILE A 260 9.48 7.38 -6.29
C ILE A 260 10.18 8.20 -7.39
N ALA A 261 9.57 8.34 -8.57
CA ALA A 261 10.05 9.24 -9.62
C ALA A 261 10.08 10.71 -9.14
N LYS A 262 9.02 11.18 -8.47
CA LYS A 262 8.96 12.52 -7.87
C LYS A 262 10.10 12.72 -6.88
N ARG A 263 10.33 11.75 -5.98
CA ARG A 263 11.47 11.77 -5.03
C ARG A 263 12.82 11.88 -5.73
N ALA A 264 12.97 11.19 -6.86
CA ALA A 264 14.19 11.23 -7.67
C ALA A 264 14.32 12.50 -8.53
N GLY A 265 13.39 13.46 -8.42
CA GLY A 265 13.44 14.75 -9.11
C GLY A 265 12.89 14.72 -10.53
N LEU A 266 12.19 13.66 -10.92
CA LEU A 266 11.52 13.57 -12.22
C LEU A 266 10.21 14.36 -12.17
N SER A 267 9.86 14.96 -13.31
CA SER A 267 8.57 15.61 -13.53
C SER A 267 7.50 14.59 -13.91
N PHE A 268 6.24 14.90 -13.56
CA PHE A 268 5.10 14.10 -13.98
C PHE A 268 4.96 14.16 -15.52
N PRO A 269 4.85 13.03 -16.23
CA PRO A 269 4.72 13.04 -17.68
C PRO A 269 3.44 13.75 -18.15
N GLU A 270 3.46 14.30 -19.36
CA GLU A 270 2.23 14.74 -20.00
C GLU A 270 1.37 13.53 -20.40
N LEU A 271 0.18 13.46 -19.81
CA LEU A 271 -0.76 12.36 -19.97
C LEU A 271 -2.11 12.89 -20.45
N SER A 272 -2.91 12.04 -21.11
CA SER A 272 -4.32 12.35 -21.35
C SER A 272 -5.11 12.32 -20.04
N ASP A 273 -6.24 13.03 -19.98
CA ASP A 273 -7.12 13.09 -18.81
C ASP A 273 -7.46 11.69 -18.25
N LYS A 274 -7.72 10.73 -19.14
CA LYS A 274 -8.00 9.34 -18.75
C LYS A 274 -6.83 8.65 -18.04
N LEU A 275 -5.59 8.89 -18.47
CA LEU A 275 -4.42 8.31 -17.80
C LEU A 275 -4.10 9.04 -16.50
N ASN A 276 -4.25 10.37 -16.48
CA ASN A 276 -4.13 11.19 -15.27
C ASN A 276 -5.11 10.73 -14.18
N ALA A 277 -6.35 10.45 -14.55
CA ALA A 277 -7.41 10.05 -13.62
C ALA A 277 -7.09 8.77 -12.82
N ALA A 278 -6.24 7.88 -13.35
CA ALA A 278 -5.92 6.61 -12.71
C ALA A 278 -4.85 6.70 -11.61
N VAL A 279 -4.01 7.76 -11.59
CA VAL A 279 -2.84 7.84 -10.71
C VAL A 279 -3.02 8.91 -9.65
N MET A 280 -2.79 8.56 -8.38
CA MET A 280 -2.79 9.53 -7.30
C MET A 280 -1.52 10.38 -7.34
N THR A 281 -1.70 11.69 -7.22
CA THR A 281 -0.62 12.68 -7.13
C THR A 281 -0.93 13.65 -5.99
N CYS A 282 0.08 14.31 -5.43
CA CYS A 282 -0.16 15.37 -4.44
C CYS A 282 -1.11 16.44 -5.00
N LYS A 283 -0.93 16.83 -6.27
CA LYS A 283 -1.82 17.76 -6.98
C LYS A 283 -3.28 17.29 -7.06
N SER A 284 -3.51 16.04 -7.45
CA SER A 284 -4.87 15.51 -7.64
C SER A 284 -5.63 15.34 -6.32
N LEU A 285 -4.91 15.29 -5.20
CA LEU A 285 -5.44 15.22 -3.85
C LEU A 285 -5.42 16.57 -3.12
N GLY A 286 -5.05 17.68 -3.79
CA GLY A 286 -4.97 19.00 -3.16
C GLY A 286 -3.90 19.14 -2.07
N LEU A 287 -2.88 18.27 -2.08
CA LEU A 287 -1.80 18.23 -1.08
C LEU A 287 -0.57 19.05 -1.47
N ASP A 288 -0.49 19.52 -2.73
CA ASP A 288 0.61 20.40 -3.14
C ASP A 288 0.46 21.76 -2.42
N THR A 289 1.36 22.02 -1.48
CA THR A 289 1.44 23.28 -0.73
C THR A 289 2.22 24.37 -1.47
N THR A 290 2.58 24.13 -2.74
CA THR A 290 3.29 25.10 -3.57
C THR A 290 2.31 26.22 -3.96
N PRO A 291 2.54 27.48 -3.54
CA PRO A 291 1.73 28.63 -3.97
C PRO A 291 1.81 28.86 -5.49
#